data_AF-A0A397JJI5-F1
#
_entry.id   AF-A0A397JJI5-F1
#
_cell.length_a   1.000
_cell.length_b   1.000
_cell.length_c   1.000
_cell.angle_alpha   90.00
_cell.angle_beta   90.00
_cell.angle_gamma   90.00
#
_symmetry.space_group_name_H-M   'P 1'
#
loop_
_entity.id
_entity.type
_entity.pdbx_description
1 polymer ?
#
loop_
_entity_poly.entity_id
_entity_poly.type
_entity_poly.pdbx_seq_one_letter_code
_entity_poly.pdbx_strand_id
1 'polypeptide(L)'
;MLSLFKEPLSFKTINLKSLKSCATRLIKRNITHFLYNHNWSIYDLQYVFLLVLGGFLFYIIENPFILKTVIVFIFIFGLYFRTTRTFFVPFLPIAAWLILFYSCRFIPGSSRPHIYVSVLPALENILYGDNLSAIIATNTNILKDVLAWLPYGVFHFMLPFLTSLGLWWFGPPGILAVFSRAFGYMNIAGVLTQLAFPCSPPWYEYVHGMNTPASYTMRGDPGGLARIDELFNSNTYSLTFGGSPMVFGAFPSLHSGCAIIQALFISHLLPKTRPIWFAYVLWIWWACMYLTHHYMVDLVGGGIYAFVTFWISWNYLPKINHENYNRWDYIINDNTKNEENSIMMTSRKSSMNDISNSDYDVEIEIASSTLCEEDLDLINNKSNSSSIEDIIIIKN
;
A
#
# COMPACT_ATOMS: atom_id res chain seq x y z
N MET A 1 -15.30 -61.26 1.63
CA MET A 1 -16.45 -61.04 0.73
C MET A 1 -17.68 -60.85 1.61
N LEU A 2 -18.34 -59.69 1.52
CA LEU A 2 -19.65 -59.34 2.12
C LEU A 2 -19.76 -59.32 3.65
N SER A 3 -19.42 -58.19 4.28
CA SER A 3 -20.35 -57.37 5.10
C SER A 3 -19.53 -56.27 5.77
N LEU A 4 -19.97 -55.01 5.62
CA LEU A 4 -19.70 -53.83 6.47
C LEU A 4 -19.99 -52.51 5.72
N PHE A 5 -21.07 -52.48 4.92
CA PHE A 5 -21.65 -51.24 4.41
C PHE A 5 -23.12 -51.19 4.77
N LYS A 6 -23.40 -50.78 6.01
CA LYS A 6 -24.69 -50.27 6.45
C LYS A 6 -24.42 -49.26 7.55
N GLU A 7 -24.28 -47.99 7.19
CA GLU A 7 -24.94 -46.87 7.87
C GLU A 7 -25.03 -45.69 6.88
N PRO A 8 -26.22 -45.08 6.69
CA PRO A 8 -26.33 -43.84 5.93
C PRO A 8 -25.78 -42.68 6.78
N LEU A 9 -24.86 -41.90 6.21
CA LEU A 9 -24.41 -40.63 6.76
C LEU A 9 -25.63 -39.71 6.97
N SER A 10 -26.07 -39.62 8.22
CA SER A 10 -27.06 -38.64 8.67
C SER A 10 -26.48 -37.23 8.49
N PHE A 11 -26.94 -36.52 7.46
CA PHE A 11 -26.76 -35.08 7.35
C PHE A 11 -27.51 -34.43 8.52
N LYS A 12 -26.80 -34.17 9.63
CA LYS A 12 -27.29 -33.28 10.69
C LYS A 12 -27.68 -31.96 10.03
N THR A 13 -28.97 -31.65 10.03
CA THR A 13 -29.51 -30.35 9.66
C THR A 13 -28.73 -29.27 10.40
N ILE A 14 -27.91 -28.54 9.65
CA ILE A 14 -27.14 -27.41 10.15
C ILE A 14 -28.17 -26.37 10.63
N ASN A 15 -28.30 -26.23 11.94
CA ASN A 15 -29.27 -25.33 12.54
C ASN A 15 -28.86 -23.87 12.25
N LEU A 16 -29.56 -23.20 11.33
CA LEU A 16 -29.29 -21.81 10.94
C LEU A 16 -29.28 -20.84 12.13
N LYS A 17 -29.98 -21.13 13.24
CA LYS A 17 -29.94 -20.30 14.45
C LYS A 17 -28.60 -20.44 15.20
N SER A 18 -28.00 -21.63 15.21
CA SER A 18 -26.68 -21.89 15.80
C SER A 18 -25.57 -21.19 15.03
N LEU A 19 -25.61 -21.25 13.69
CA LEU A 19 -24.66 -20.54 12.82
C LEU A 19 -24.80 -19.02 12.95
N LYS A 20 -26.04 -18.50 12.98
CA LYS A 20 -26.29 -17.07 13.24
C LYS A 20 -25.77 -16.68 14.63
N SER A 21 -26.02 -17.45 15.68
CA SER A 21 -25.52 -17.16 17.04
C SER A 21 -23.99 -17.18 17.13
N CYS A 22 -23.35 -18.18 16.52
CA CYS A 22 -21.89 -18.32 16.48
C CYS A 22 -21.24 -17.19 15.68
N ALA A 23 -21.75 -16.90 14.48
CA ALA A 23 -21.32 -15.76 13.68
C ALA A 23 -21.51 -14.45 14.45
N THR A 24 -22.65 -14.25 15.12
CA THR A 24 -22.93 -13.03 15.90
C THR A 24 -21.97 -12.87 17.09
N ARG A 25 -21.61 -13.95 17.79
CA ARG A 25 -20.59 -13.91 18.86
C ARG A 25 -19.19 -13.64 18.34
N LEU A 26 -18.79 -14.25 17.22
CA LEU A 26 -17.51 -13.98 16.55
C LEU A 26 -17.42 -12.52 16.05
N ILE A 27 -18.52 -11.99 15.47
CA ILE A 27 -18.65 -10.59 15.03
C ILE A 27 -18.46 -9.63 16.20
N LYS A 28 -19.15 -9.90 17.32
CA LYS A 28 -19.13 -9.07 18.53
C LYS A 28 -17.90 -9.32 19.43
N ARG A 29 -16.98 -10.21 19.07
CA ARG A 29 -15.70 -10.40 19.79
C ARG A 29 -14.52 -9.84 19.01
N ASN A 30 -14.54 -9.86 17.67
CA ASN A 30 -13.39 -9.43 16.86
C ASN A 30 -13.38 -7.94 16.46
N ILE A 31 -14.53 -7.34 16.13
CA ILE A 31 -14.56 -5.91 15.73
C ILE A 31 -14.61 -4.99 16.95
N THR A 32 -15.55 -5.27 17.85
CA THR A 32 -15.77 -4.50 19.09
C THR A 32 -14.55 -4.52 19.97
N HIS A 33 -13.89 -5.65 20.20
CA HIS A 33 -12.67 -5.69 21.01
C HIS A 33 -11.53 -4.87 20.41
N PHE A 34 -11.38 -4.88 19.07
CA PHE A 34 -10.37 -4.06 18.40
C PHE A 34 -10.68 -2.56 18.48
N LEU A 35 -11.91 -2.15 18.16
CA LEU A 35 -12.31 -0.73 18.21
C LEU A 35 -12.38 -0.19 19.64
N TYR A 36 -12.74 -1.04 20.61
CA TYR A 36 -12.81 -0.70 22.03
C TYR A 36 -11.41 -0.52 22.64
N ASN A 37 -10.43 -1.32 22.21
CA ASN A 37 -9.04 -1.21 22.67
C ASN A 37 -8.17 -0.31 21.78
N HIS A 38 -8.73 0.32 20.74
CA HIS A 38 -7.98 1.22 19.88
C HIS A 38 -7.84 2.60 20.54
N ASN A 39 -6.61 3.03 20.75
CA ASN A 39 -6.32 4.38 21.22
C ASN A 39 -6.46 5.36 20.06
N TRP A 40 -7.65 5.97 19.96
CA TRP A 40 -7.95 6.95 18.93
C TRP A 40 -6.97 8.11 18.95
N SER A 41 -6.50 8.50 17.76
CA SER A 41 -5.58 9.59 17.53
C SER A 41 -6.07 10.49 16.39
N ILE A 42 -5.49 11.67 16.27
CA ILE A 42 -5.79 12.58 15.15
C ILE A 42 -5.50 11.94 13.77
N TYR A 43 -4.59 10.96 13.72
CA TYR A 43 -4.25 10.24 12.48
C TYR A 43 -5.38 9.33 12.00
N ASP A 44 -6.35 8.98 12.85
CA ASP A 44 -7.51 8.18 12.46
C ASP A 44 -8.50 8.97 11.58
N LEU A 45 -8.38 10.31 11.53
CA LEU A 45 -9.13 11.15 10.57
C LEU A 45 -8.91 10.73 9.12
N GLN A 46 -7.78 10.09 8.82
CA GLN A 46 -7.51 9.53 7.50
C GLN A 46 -8.60 8.55 7.05
N TYR A 47 -9.20 7.79 7.97
CA TYR A 47 -10.25 6.82 7.64
C TYR A 47 -11.60 7.50 7.39
N VAL A 48 -11.87 8.62 8.07
CA VAL A 48 -13.03 9.47 7.78
C VAL A 48 -12.89 10.06 6.38
N PHE A 49 -11.71 10.59 6.05
CA PHE A 49 -11.41 11.08 4.70
C PHE A 49 -11.61 9.98 3.64
N LEU A 50 -11.06 8.78 3.85
CA LEU A 50 -11.23 7.66 2.93
C LEU A 50 -12.69 7.20 2.80
N LEU A 51 -13.48 7.27 3.88
CA LEU A 51 -14.90 6.95 3.85
C LEU A 51 -15.69 7.97 3.03
N VAL A 52 -15.43 9.27 3.24
CA VAL A 52 -16.06 10.36 2.46
C VAL A 52 -15.69 10.24 0.99
N LEU A 53 -14.39 10.03 0.70
CA LEU A 53 -13.91 9.78 -0.65
C LEU A 53 -14.59 8.55 -1.26
N GLY A 54 -14.65 7.44 -0.52
CA GLY A 54 -15.32 6.21 -0.96
C GLY A 54 -16.81 6.41 -1.26
N GLY A 55 -17.52 7.19 -0.45
CA GLY A 55 -18.92 7.56 -0.70
C GLY A 55 -19.08 8.38 -1.98
N PHE A 56 -18.23 9.39 -2.17
CA PHE A 56 -18.19 10.17 -3.41
C PHE A 56 -17.91 9.29 -4.64
N LEU A 57 -16.92 8.40 -4.55
CA LEU A 57 -16.56 7.47 -5.63
C LEU A 57 -17.71 6.51 -5.96
N PHE A 58 -18.39 5.98 -4.95
CA PHE A 58 -19.56 5.12 -5.14
C PHE A 58 -20.69 5.85 -5.88
N TYR A 59 -20.86 7.15 -5.60
CA TYR A 59 -21.87 8.00 -6.24
C TYR A 59 -21.51 8.32 -7.70
N ILE A 60 -20.29 8.79 -7.98
CA ILE A 60 -19.92 9.30 -9.31
C ILE A 60 -19.70 8.19 -10.36
N ILE A 61 -19.29 6.99 -9.94
CA ILE A 61 -19.00 5.90 -10.88
C ILE A 61 -20.31 5.36 -11.47
N GLU A 62 -20.46 5.44 -12.79
CA GLU A 62 -21.68 5.03 -13.50
C GLU A 62 -21.79 3.51 -13.75
N ASN A 63 -20.77 2.72 -13.38
CA ASN A 63 -20.79 1.26 -13.51
C ASN A 63 -21.99 0.61 -12.78
N PRO A 64 -22.40 -0.60 -13.19
CA PRO A 64 -23.53 -1.31 -12.59
C PRO A 64 -23.45 -1.35 -11.06
N PHE A 65 -24.56 -1.03 -10.40
CA PHE A 65 -24.64 -0.96 -8.93
C PHE A 65 -24.11 -2.23 -8.25
N ILE A 66 -24.36 -3.40 -8.83
CA ILE A 66 -23.89 -4.69 -8.34
C ILE A 66 -22.36 -4.72 -8.26
N LEU A 67 -21.64 -4.26 -9.29
CA LEU A 67 -20.18 -4.26 -9.30
C LEU A 67 -19.60 -3.37 -8.19
N LYS A 68 -20.12 -2.15 -8.03
CA LYS A 68 -19.72 -1.22 -6.97
C LYS A 68 -19.97 -1.83 -5.58
N THR A 69 -21.12 -2.46 -5.41
CA THR A 69 -21.53 -3.10 -4.16
C THR A 69 -20.65 -4.31 -3.83
N VAL A 70 -20.27 -5.13 -4.83
CA VAL A 70 -19.32 -6.23 -4.65
C VAL A 70 -17.97 -5.73 -4.17
N ILE A 71 -17.44 -4.64 -4.75
CA ILE A 71 -16.18 -4.03 -4.29
C ILE A 71 -16.29 -3.60 -2.83
N VAL A 72 -17.37 -2.91 -2.44
CA VAL A 72 -17.61 -2.51 -1.04
C VAL A 72 -17.64 -3.74 -0.12
N PHE A 73 -18.33 -4.81 -0.51
CA PHE A 73 -18.38 -6.05 0.29
C PHE A 73 -17.00 -6.72 0.41
N ILE A 74 -16.18 -6.71 -0.64
CA ILE A 74 -14.80 -7.22 -0.58
C ILE A 74 -13.99 -6.45 0.47
N PHE A 75 -14.09 -5.12 0.51
CA PHE A 75 -13.39 -4.31 1.52
C PHE A 75 -13.95 -4.55 2.93
N ILE A 76 -15.27 -4.61 3.11
CA ILE A 76 -15.87 -4.92 4.41
C ILE A 76 -15.40 -6.29 4.92
N PHE A 77 -15.47 -7.32 4.08
CA PHE A 77 -15.03 -8.67 4.43
C PHE A 77 -13.52 -8.72 4.70
N GLY A 78 -12.71 -8.06 3.87
CA GLY A 78 -11.26 -7.97 4.02
C GLY A 78 -10.83 -7.24 5.30
N LEU A 79 -11.56 -6.21 5.72
CA LEU A 79 -11.31 -5.49 6.97
C LEU A 79 -11.87 -6.24 8.19
N TYR A 80 -12.82 -7.15 8.01
CA TYR A 80 -13.46 -7.86 9.10
C TYR A 80 -12.50 -8.84 9.81
N PHE A 81 -11.82 -9.73 9.08
CA PHE A 81 -10.93 -10.73 9.70
C PHE A 81 -9.56 -10.15 10.06
N ARG A 82 -9.02 -10.53 11.23
CA ARG A 82 -7.72 -10.06 11.72
C ARG A 82 -6.59 -10.33 10.72
N THR A 83 -6.57 -11.52 10.12
CA THR A 83 -5.52 -11.92 9.18
C THR A 83 -5.54 -11.11 7.89
N THR A 84 -6.72 -10.85 7.32
CA THR A 84 -6.84 -10.08 6.08
C THR A 84 -6.68 -8.58 6.33
N ARG A 85 -7.08 -8.10 7.51
CA ARG A 85 -6.99 -6.68 7.90
C ARG A 85 -5.55 -6.14 7.82
N THR A 86 -4.55 -6.96 8.14
CA THR A 86 -3.13 -6.57 8.05
C THR A 86 -2.71 -6.17 6.63
N PHE A 87 -3.38 -6.72 5.60
CA PHE A 87 -3.22 -6.32 4.21
C PHE A 87 -4.18 -5.18 3.83
N PHE A 88 -5.47 -5.30 4.13
CA PHE A 88 -6.48 -4.37 3.64
C PHE A 88 -6.32 -2.96 4.21
N VAL A 89 -5.98 -2.79 5.48
CA VAL A 89 -5.86 -1.45 6.09
C VAL A 89 -4.73 -0.61 5.48
N PRO A 90 -3.49 -1.12 5.27
CA PRO A 90 -2.47 -0.36 4.55
C PRO A 90 -2.71 -0.27 3.04
N PHE A 91 -3.50 -1.17 2.45
CA PHE A 91 -3.86 -1.14 1.03
C PHE A 91 -4.99 -0.14 0.71
N LEU A 92 -5.82 0.25 1.69
CA LEU A 92 -6.95 1.17 1.51
C LEU A 92 -6.60 2.44 0.70
N PRO A 93 -5.51 3.18 0.98
CA PRO A 93 -5.17 4.38 0.21
C PRO A 93 -4.80 4.07 -1.25
N ILE A 94 -4.15 2.93 -1.52
CA ILE A 94 -3.84 2.50 -2.90
C ILE A 94 -5.13 2.18 -3.66
N ALA A 95 -6.04 1.43 -3.04
CA ALA A 95 -7.32 1.12 -3.64
C ALA A 95 -8.14 2.39 -3.92
N ALA A 96 -8.21 3.30 -2.94
CA ALA A 96 -8.89 4.58 -3.10
C ALA A 96 -8.27 5.41 -4.24
N TRP A 97 -6.94 5.45 -4.36
CA TRP A 97 -6.27 6.09 -5.49
C TRP A 97 -6.66 5.47 -6.83
N LEU A 98 -6.56 4.14 -6.99
CA LEU A 98 -6.86 3.46 -8.26
C LEU A 98 -8.31 3.71 -8.69
N ILE A 99 -9.25 3.63 -7.74
CA ILE A 99 -10.67 3.90 -7.99
C ILE A 99 -10.88 5.39 -8.29
N LEU A 100 -10.21 6.30 -7.58
CA LEU A 100 -10.28 7.74 -7.84
C LEU A 100 -9.78 8.08 -9.24
N PHE A 101 -8.61 7.59 -9.64
CA PHE A 101 -8.07 7.80 -10.98
C PHE A 101 -9.02 7.27 -12.05
N TYR A 102 -9.53 6.05 -11.89
CA TYR A 102 -10.53 5.49 -12.81
C TYR A 102 -11.79 6.38 -12.89
N SER A 103 -12.29 6.84 -11.74
CA SER A 103 -13.52 7.61 -11.62
C SER A 103 -13.48 8.97 -12.28
N CYS A 104 -12.28 9.52 -12.51
CA CYS A 104 -12.11 10.84 -13.11
C CYS A 104 -12.83 10.95 -14.46
N ARG A 105 -13.02 9.85 -15.22
CA ARG A 105 -13.77 9.86 -16.48
C ARG A 105 -15.25 10.22 -16.35
N PHE A 106 -15.86 10.01 -15.17
CA PHE A 106 -17.29 10.25 -14.94
C PHE A 106 -17.59 11.67 -14.45
N ILE A 107 -16.58 12.48 -14.13
CA ILE A 107 -16.78 13.86 -13.71
C ILE A 107 -17.09 14.70 -14.96
N PRO A 108 -18.27 15.34 -15.08
CA PRO A 108 -18.64 16.12 -16.26
C PRO A 108 -17.68 17.29 -16.50
N GLY A 109 -17.29 17.52 -17.75
CA GLY A 109 -16.37 18.61 -18.11
C GLY A 109 -16.84 20.00 -17.67
N SER A 110 -18.17 20.24 -17.64
CA SER A 110 -18.77 21.51 -17.17
C SER A 110 -18.56 21.77 -15.67
N SER A 111 -18.28 20.74 -14.87
CA SER A 111 -18.03 20.86 -13.44
C SER A 111 -16.54 20.96 -13.08
N ARG A 112 -15.66 20.81 -14.07
CA ARG A 112 -14.21 20.81 -13.86
C ARG A 112 -13.63 22.23 -14.01
N PRO A 113 -12.49 22.52 -13.35
CA PRO A 113 -11.83 23.82 -13.45
C PRO A 113 -11.36 24.17 -14.87
N HIS A 114 -10.85 25.38 -15.04
CA HIS A 114 -10.16 25.77 -16.27
C HIS A 114 -8.86 24.95 -16.45
N ILE A 115 -8.56 24.54 -17.70
CA ILE A 115 -7.34 23.83 -18.06
C ILE A 115 -6.22 24.84 -18.35
N TYR A 116 -5.14 24.76 -17.57
CA TYR A 116 -3.98 25.62 -17.70
C TYR A 116 -3.01 25.06 -18.75
N VAL A 117 -3.00 25.68 -19.93
CA VAL A 117 -2.12 25.25 -21.04
C VAL A 117 -0.76 25.94 -21.04
N SER A 118 -0.63 27.07 -20.35
CA SER A 118 0.57 27.92 -20.39
C SER A 118 1.40 27.90 -19.12
N VAL A 119 0.84 27.42 -17.99
CA VAL A 119 1.52 27.50 -16.68
C VAL A 119 2.80 26.65 -16.65
N LEU A 120 2.73 25.38 -17.05
CA LEU A 120 3.91 24.51 -17.00
C LEU A 120 5.00 24.93 -18.01
N PRO A 121 4.70 25.25 -19.28
CA PRO A 121 5.68 25.81 -20.20
C PRO A 121 6.33 27.10 -19.66
N ALA A 122 5.53 28.01 -19.10
CA ALA A 122 6.05 29.27 -18.56
C ALA A 122 6.99 29.02 -17.37
N LEU A 123 6.61 28.12 -16.45
CA LEU A 123 7.47 27.73 -15.33
C LEU A 123 8.74 27.03 -15.79
N GLU A 124 8.70 26.19 -16.82
CA GLU A 124 9.89 25.54 -17.35
C GLU A 124 10.89 26.55 -17.92
N ASN A 125 10.39 27.51 -18.71
CA ASN A 125 11.20 28.62 -19.22
C ASN A 125 11.79 29.50 -18.10
N ILE A 126 10.99 29.84 -17.07
CA ILE A 126 11.45 30.68 -15.95
C ILE A 126 12.51 29.96 -15.10
N LEU A 127 12.31 28.67 -14.81
CA LEU A 127 13.16 27.92 -13.88
C LEU A 127 14.41 27.34 -14.54
N TYR A 128 14.33 26.95 -15.81
CA TYR A 128 15.40 26.23 -16.51
C TYR A 128 15.95 26.97 -17.72
N GLY A 129 15.38 28.13 -18.06
CA GLY A 129 15.87 29.02 -19.13
C GLY A 129 15.44 28.62 -20.54
N ASP A 130 14.79 27.47 -20.72
CA ASP A 130 14.26 26.98 -22.00
C ASP A 130 13.21 25.89 -21.77
N ASN A 131 12.50 25.48 -22.82
CA ASN A 131 11.59 24.34 -22.83
C ASN A 131 12.42 23.04 -22.93
N LEU A 132 12.91 22.57 -21.77
CA LEU A 132 13.76 21.39 -21.68
C LEU A 132 13.08 20.15 -22.26
N SER A 133 11.78 19.99 -21.98
CA SER A 133 11.00 18.89 -22.56
C SER A 133 11.03 18.94 -24.08
N ALA A 134 10.96 20.14 -24.66
CA ALA A 134 11.00 20.29 -26.09
C ALA A 134 12.35 19.98 -26.71
N ILE A 135 13.43 20.49 -26.11
CA ILE A 135 14.80 20.21 -26.58
C ILE A 135 15.07 18.70 -26.61
N ILE A 136 14.72 18.00 -25.53
CA ILE A 136 14.96 16.56 -25.41
C ILE A 136 14.16 15.79 -26.46
N ALA A 137 12.92 16.20 -26.74
CA ALA A 137 12.04 15.53 -27.68
C ALA A 137 12.38 15.77 -29.16
N THR A 138 13.25 16.73 -29.51
CA THR A 138 13.60 17.02 -30.92
C THR A 138 14.49 15.97 -31.59
N ASN A 139 15.29 15.23 -30.83
CA ASN A 139 16.26 14.28 -31.39
C ASN A 139 15.86 12.83 -31.06
N THR A 140 14.99 12.27 -31.91
CA THR A 140 14.42 10.94 -31.75
C THR A 140 15.11 9.89 -32.61
N ASN A 141 15.25 8.67 -32.07
CA ASN A 141 15.63 7.49 -32.83
C ASN A 141 15.16 6.21 -32.12
N ILE A 142 15.19 5.08 -32.82
CA ILE A 142 14.71 3.78 -32.32
C ILE A 142 15.37 3.39 -31.00
N LEU A 143 16.69 3.62 -30.85
CA LEU A 143 17.40 3.28 -29.61
C LEU A 143 16.88 4.10 -28.43
N LYS A 144 16.74 5.42 -28.60
CA LYS A 144 16.20 6.31 -27.56
C LYS A 144 14.73 6.00 -27.27
N ASP A 145 13.95 5.62 -28.28
CA ASP A 145 12.56 5.22 -28.11
C ASP A 145 12.46 4.00 -27.19
N VAL A 146 13.23 2.94 -27.48
CA VAL A 146 13.27 1.74 -26.62
C VAL A 146 13.80 2.08 -25.22
N LEU A 147 14.86 2.89 -25.11
CA LEU A 147 15.42 3.31 -23.83
C LEU A 147 14.45 4.15 -22.99
N ALA A 148 13.59 4.95 -23.60
CA ALA A 148 12.57 5.73 -22.89
C ALA A 148 11.34 4.88 -22.56
N TRP A 149 10.98 3.95 -23.45
CA TRP A 149 9.87 3.04 -23.26
C TRP A 149 10.07 2.10 -22.07
N LEU A 150 11.28 1.58 -21.83
CA LEU A 150 11.54 0.69 -20.70
C LEU A 150 11.15 1.27 -19.32
N PRO A 151 11.68 2.43 -18.88
CA PRO A 151 11.33 3.00 -17.58
C PRO A 151 9.87 3.49 -17.52
N TYR A 152 9.34 4.02 -18.62
CA TYR A 152 8.00 4.63 -18.69
C TYR A 152 6.88 3.59 -18.87
N GLY A 153 6.98 2.78 -19.92
CA GLY A 153 5.96 1.84 -20.37
C GLY A 153 6.00 0.46 -19.71
N VAL A 154 7.13 0.08 -19.08
CA VAL A 154 7.32 -1.25 -18.48
C VAL A 154 7.61 -1.14 -16.98
N PHE A 155 8.76 -0.58 -16.61
CA PHE A 155 9.23 -0.61 -15.22
C PHE A 155 8.34 0.22 -14.28
N HIS A 156 7.80 1.36 -14.74
CA HIS A 156 6.89 2.16 -13.94
C HIS A 156 5.71 1.35 -13.38
N PHE A 157 5.17 0.42 -14.17
CA PHE A 157 4.05 -0.43 -13.76
C PHE A 157 4.48 -1.66 -12.94
N MET A 158 5.67 -2.19 -13.20
CA MET A 158 6.17 -3.38 -12.49
C MET A 158 6.80 -3.06 -11.13
N LEU A 159 7.54 -1.95 -11.04
CA LEU A 159 8.37 -1.63 -9.88
C LEU A 159 7.58 -1.46 -8.58
N PRO A 160 6.37 -0.86 -8.53
CA PRO A 160 5.63 -0.78 -7.27
C PRO A 160 5.38 -2.16 -6.62
N PHE A 161 5.14 -3.18 -7.43
CA PHE A 161 4.98 -4.57 -6.97
C PHE A 161 6.31 -5.18 -6.56
N LEU A 162 7.38 -5.01 -7.35
CA LEU A 162 8.71 -5.52 -7.00
C LEU A 162 9.29 -4.86 -5.75
N THR A 163 9.09 -3.55 -5.60
CA THR A 163 9.41 -2.78 -4.39
C THR A 163 8.62 -3.32 -3.21
N SER A 164 7.31 -3.55 -3.36
CA SER A 164 6.48 -4.13 -2.31
C SER A 164 6.97 -5.51 -1.88
N LEU A 165 7.32 -6.38 -2.83
CA LEU A 165 7.88 -7.71 -2.56
C LEU A 165 9.26 -7.62 -1.91
N GLY A 166 10.12 -6.70 -2.36
CA GLY A 166 11.45 -6.47 -1.79
C GLY A 166 11.37 -5.95 -0.35
N LEU A 167 10.54 -4.93 -0.10
CA LEU A 167 10.27 -4.42 1.25
C LEU A 167 9.64 -5.50 2.14
N TRP A 168 8.82 -6.38 1.57
CA TRP A 168 8.29 -7.52 2.28
C TRP A 168 9.40 -8.50 2.67
N TRP A 169 10.24 -8.91 1.72
CA TRP A 169 11.22 -9.96 1.92
C TRP A 169 12.44 -9.54 2.75
N PHE A 170 13.03 -8.38 2.42
CA PHE A 170 14.29 -7.91 3.01
C PHE A 170 14.07 -6.99 4.21
N GLY A 171 12.85 -6.48 4.40
CA GLY A 171 12.54 -5.49 5.41
C GLY A 171 11.89 -6.05 6.68
N PRO A 172 12.01 -5.31 7.81
CA PRO A 172 11.33 -5.64 9.05
C PRO A 172 9.80 -5.70 8.86
N PRO A 173 9.07 -6.50 9.66
CA PRO A 173 7.61 -6.44 9.73
C PRO A 173 7.12 -5.00 9.90
N GLY A 174 6.12 -4.60 9.10
CA GLY A 174 5.54 -3.26 9.13
C GLY A 174 6.01 -2.29 8.05
N ILE A 175 7.25 -2.42 7.52
CA ILE A 175 7.78 -1.46 6.52
C ILE A 175 6.93 -1.39 5.24
N LEU A 176 6.43 -2.54 4.77
CA LEU A 176 5.53 -2.61 3.62
C LEU A 176 4.22 -1.87 3.90
N ALA A 177 3.67 -1.98 5.12
CA ALA A 177 2.43 -1.31 5.47
C ALA A 177 2.60 0.23 5.45
N VAL A 178 3.75 0.72 5.91
CA VAL A 178 4.11 2.14 5.86
C VAL A 178 4.27 2.60 4.42
N PHE A 179 5.01 1.84 3.59
CA PHE A 179 5.16 2.12 2.17
C PHE A 179 3.81 2.18 1.45
N SER A 180 2.93 1.20 1.64
CA SER A 180 1.64 1.14 0.96
C SER A 180 0.76 2.34 1.27
N ARG A 181 0.75 2.80 2.53
CA ARG A 181 0.02 4.02 2.92
C ARG A 181 0.64 5.26 2.28
N ALA A 182 1.96 5.41 2.38
CA ALA A 182 2.67 6.56 1.83
C ALA A 182 2.47 6.67 0.31
N PHE A 183 2.65 5.55 -0.39
CA PHE A 183 2.44 5.41 -1.83
C PHE A 183 1.00 5.73 -2.23
N GLY A 184 0.02 5.18 -1.53
CA GLY A 184 -1.38 5.44 -1.82
C GLY A 184 -1.79 6.89 -1.55
N TYR A 185 -1.45 7.48 -0.41
CA TYR A 185 -1.79 8.87 -0.11
C TYR A 185 -1.09 9.88 -1.01
N MET A 186 0.18 9.65 -1.36
CA MET A 186 0.90 10.46 -2.34
C MET A 186 0.15 10.50 -3.67
N ASN A 187 -0.30 9.34 -4.15
CA ASN A 187 -1.02 9.23 -5.40
C ASN A 187 -2.45 9.81 -5.31
N ILE A 188 -3.18 9.62 -4.20
CA ILE A 188 -4.46 10.31 -3.97
C ILE A 188 -4.25 11.82 -4.06
N ALA A 189 -3.26 12.36 -3.34
CA ALA A 189 -2.97 13.79 -3.32
C ALA A 189 -2.61 14.32 -4.73
N GLY A 190 -1.81 13.56 -5.49
CA GLY A 190 -1.49 13.91 -6.87
C GLY A 190 -2.73 13.96 -7.78
N VAL A 191 -3.59 12.93 -7.73
CA VAL A 191 -4.83 12.90 -8.52
C VAL A 191 -5.81 14.01 -8.13
N LEU A 192 -5.96 14.30 -6.83
CA LEU A 192 -6.79 15.42 -6.37
C LEU A 192 -6.23 16.76 -6.85
N THR A 193 -4.91 16.91 -6.91
CA THR A 193 -4.26 18.12 -7.45
C THR A 193 -4.50 18.25 -8.94
N GLN A 194 -4.38 17.16 -9.70
CA GLN A 194 -4.66 17.15 -11.13
C GLN A 194 -6.12 17.48 -11.44
N LEU A 195 -7.06 17.11 -10.56
CA LEU A 195 -8.48 17.49 -10.69
C LEU A 195 -8.71 18.98 -10.36
N ALA A 196 -8.05 19.50 -9.33
CA ALA A 196 -8.21 20.88 -8.88
C ALA A 196 -7.42 21.88 -9.76
N PHE A 197 -6.32 21.44 -10.33
CA PHE A 197 -5.38 22.22 -11.11
C PHE A 197 -4.93 21.46 -12.37
N PRO A 198 -5.83 21.31 -13.36
CA PRO A 198 -5.55 20.56 -14.57
C PRO A 198 -4.60 21.35 -15.47
N CYS A 199 -3.49 20.72 -15.85
CA CYS A 199 -2.45 21.30 -16.70
C CYS A 199 -2.20 20.43 -17.92
N SER A 200 -1.96 21.06 -19.08
CA SER A 200 -1.60 20.31 -20.28
C SER A 200 -0.17 19.75 -20.20
N PRO A 201 0.08 18.55 -20.74
CA PRO A 201 1.42 18.01 -20.95
C PRO A 201 2.06 18.53 -22.26
N PRO A 202 3.38 18.31 -22.50
CA PRO A 202 4.09 18.80 -23.68
C PRO A 202 3.51 18.37 -25.03
N TRP A 203 3.01 17.14 -25.17
CA TRP A 203 2.41 16.67 -26.42
C TRP A 203 1.27 17.56 -26.89
N TYR A 204 0.54 18.19 -25.96
CA TYR A 204 -0.59 19.06 -26.30
C TYR A 204 -0.13 20.27 -27.10
N GLU A 205 0.95 20.90 -26.66
CA GLU A 205 1.55 22.05 -27.31
C GLU A 205 2.09 21.69 -28.71
N TYR A 206 2.66 20.49 -28.85
CA TYR A 206 3.13 19.99 -30.14
C TYR A 206 2.02 19.75 -31.15
N VAL A 207 0.88 19.24 -30.71
CA VAL A 207 -0.24 18.89 -31.59
C VAL A 207 -1.11 20.11 -31.91
N HIS A 208 -1.34 20.97 -30.93
CA HIS A 208 -2.33 22.05 -31.03
C HIS A 208 -1.73 23.46 -31.09
N GLY A 209 -0.42 23.61 -30.87
CA GLY A 209 0.26 24.90 -30.80
C GLY A 209 0.17 25.55 -29.42
N MET A 210 1.12 26.45 -29.14
CA MET A 210 1.19 27.20 -27.89
C MET A 210 -0.07 28.04 -27.64
N ASN A 211 -0.54 28.05 -26.40
CA ASN A 211 -1.67 28.85 -25.92
C ASN A 211 -3.02 28.57 -26.61
N THR A 212 -3.13 27.46 -27.36
CA THR A 212 -4.42 27.02 -27.88
C THR A 212 -5.31 26.59 -26.70
N PRO A 213 -6.56 27.11 -26.58
CA PRO A 213 -7.45 26.74 -25.49
C PRO A 213 -7.81 25.25 -25.51
N ALA A 214 -7.61 24.58 -24.38
CA ALA A 214 -7.99 23.19 -24.19
C ALA A 214 -9.46 23.03 -23.76
N SER A 215 -10.03 21.87 -24.07
CA SER A 215 -11.40 21.48 -23.69
C SER A 215 -11.44 20.04 -23.20
N TYR A 216 -12.33 19.76 -22.25
CA TYR A 216 -12.57 18.39 -21.75
C TYR A 216 -13.20 17.42 -22.77
N THR A 217 -13.53 17.90 -23.96
CA THR A 217 -13.93 17.06 -25.10
C THR A 217 -12.74 16.47 -25.86
N MET A 218 -11.53 16.96 -25.60
CA MET A 218 -10.30 16.48 -26.25
C MET A 218 -9.90 15.11 -25.70
N ARG A 219 -9.46 14.23 -26.59
CA ARG A 219 -8.92 12.91 -26.22
C ARG A 219 -7.44 13.04 -25.85
N GLY A 220 -6.93 12.08 -25.08
CA GLY A 220 -5.51 11.98 -24.82
C GLY A 220 -4.73 11.51 -26.03
N ASP A 221 -3.44 11.84 -26.04
CA ASP A 221 -2.49 11.51 -27.09
C ASP A 221 -1.36 10.63 -26.52
N PRO A 222 -0.89 9.61 -27.26
CA PRO A 222 0.23 8.77 -26.83
C PRO A 222 1.59 9.49 -26.84
N GLY A 223 1.68 10.72 -27.35
CA GLY A 223 2.91 11.49 -27.47
C GLY A 223 3.98 10.70 -28.22
N GLY A 224 5.20 10.70 -27.67
CA GLY A 224 6.32 9.93 -28.23
C GLY A 224 6.11 8.41 -28.25
N LEU A 225 5.14 7.85 -27.50
CA LEU A 225 4.87 6.41 -27.50
C LEU A 225 4.20 5.92 -28.77
N ALA A 226 3.67 6.81 -29.62
CA ALA A 226 3.20 6.44 -30.96
C ALA A 226 4.29 5.71 -31.77
N ARG A 227 5.56 6.09 -31.57
CA ARG A 227 6.70 5.42 -32.22
C ARG A 227 6.93 3.99 -31.71
N ILE A 228 6.56 3.69 -30.47
CA ILE A 228 6.62 2.33 -29.91
C ILE A 228 5.49 1.47 -30.46
N ASP A 229 4.29 2.05 -30.57
CA ASP A 229 3.17 1.40 -31.25
C ASP A 229 3.56 1.02 -32.68
N GLU A 230 4.17 1.94 -33.44
CA GLU A 230 4.69 1.69 -34.79
C GLU A 230 5.78 0.60 -34.81
N LEU A 231 6.77 0.70 -33.92
CA LEU A 231 7.89 -0.25 -33.83
C LEU A 231 7.43 -1.70 -33.61
N PHE A 232 6.39 -1.91 -32.80
CA PHE A 232 5.85 -3.23 -32.51
C PHE A 232 4.62 -3.60 -33.35
N ASN A 233 4.21 -2.75 -34.30
CA ASN A 233 2.98 -2.89 -35.07
C ASN A 233 1.76 -3.16 -34.17
N SER A 234 1.62 -2.36 -33.12
CA SER A 234 0.53 -2.44 -32.14
C SER A 234 -0.20 -1.09 -32.01
N ASN A 235 -1.28 -1.05 -31.25
CA ASN A 235 -2.03 0.17 -30.93
C ASN A 235 -2.20 0.35 -29.41
N THR A 236 -1.29 -0.24 -28.63
CA THR A 236 -1.42 -0.36 -27.18
C THR A 236 -1.47 1.00 -26.51
N TYR A 237 -0.53 1.88 -26.84
CA TYR A 237 -0.43 3.19 -26.23
C TYR A 237 -1.45 4.17 -26.79
N SER A 238 -1.71 4.10 -28.09
CA SER A 238 -2.76 4.90 -28.74
C SER A 238 -4.13 4.66 -28.11
N LEU A 239 -4.49 3.40 -27.85
CA LEU A 239 -5.74 3.06 -27.16
C LEU A 239 -5.73 3.46 -25.68
N THR A 240 -4.61 3.24 -24.99
CA THR A 240 -4.48 3.51 -23.55
C THR A 240 -4.58 5.01 -23.26
N PHE A 241 -3.80 5.84 -23.97
CA PHE A 241 -3.81 7.30 -23.79
C PHE A 241 -5.06 7.95 -24.38
N GLY A 242 -5.55 7.45 -25.53
CA GLY A 242 -6.82 7.91 -26.11
C GLY A 242 -8.05 7.60 -25.24
N GLY A 243 -7.93 6.70 -24.27
CA GLY A 243 -8.94 6.34 -23.27
C GLY A 243 -8.61 6.80 -21.84
N SER A 244 -7.60 7.66 -21.66
CA SER A 244 -7.17 8.12 -20.33
C SER A 244 -8.32 8.83 -19.58
N PRO A 245 -8.59 8.49 -18.30
CA PRO A 245 -9.54 9.22 -17.46
C PRO A 245 -9.17 10.68 -17.20
N MET A 246 -7.90 11.02 -17.41
CA MET A 246 -7.30 12.28 -17.02
C MET A 246 -6.27 12.72 -18.07
N VAL A 247 -6.76 13.46 -19.06
CA VAL A 247 -5.96 13.95 -20.18
C VAL A 247 -5.03 15.10 -19.76
N PHE A 248 -5.57 16.07 -18.99
CA PHE A 248 -4.85 17.28 -18.55
C PHE A 248 -4.34 17.15 -17.11
N GLY A 249 -3.75 16.01 -16.79
CA GLY A 249 -3.22 15.70 -15.45
C GLY A 249 -1.70 15.80 -15.36
N ALA A 250 -1.06 16.74 -16.07
CA ALA A 250 0.40 16.78 -16.10
C ALA A 250 1.03 17.06 -14.72
N PHE A 251 0.47 18.00 -13.95
CA PHE A 251 1.00 18.41 -12.65
C PHE A 251 0.16 17.90 -11.46
N PRO A 252 0.81 17.31 -10.43
CA PRO A 252 2.20 16.85 -10.39
C PRO A 252 2.38 15.53 -11.17
N SER A 253 3.61 15.21 -11.55
CA SER A 253 3.90 13.93 -12.22
C SER A 253 3.86 12.75 -11.25
N LEU A 254 2.88 11.85 -11.43
CA LEU A 254 2.82 10.59 -10.67
C LEU A 254 3.93 9.62 -11.09
N HIS A 255 4.45 9.69 -12.31
CA HIS A 255 5.63 8.91 -12.74
C HIS A 255 6.83 9.21 -11.84
N SER A 256 7.10 10.51 -11.65
CA SER A 256 8.16 10.98 -10.75
C SER A 256 7.89 10.62 -9.30
N GLY A 257 6.69 10.92 -8.79
CA GLY A 257 6.32 10.64 -7.40
C GLY A 257 6.51 9.16 -7.05
N CYS A 258 5.98 8.26 -7.90
CA CYS A 258 6.13 6.82 -7.73
C CYS A 258 7.59 6.37 -7.78
N ALA A 259 8.41 6.90 -8.69
CA ALA A 259 9.83 6.53 -8.76
C ALA A 259 10.60 6.99 -7.52
N ILE A 260 10.39 8.23 -7.07
CA ILE A 260 11.09 8.80 -5.93
C ILE A 260 10.70 8.13 -4.62
N ILE A 261 9.40 7.89 -4.38
CA ILE A 261 9.00 7.25 -3.13
C ILE A 261 9.54 5.82 -3.02
N GLN A 262 9.59 5.08 -4.13
CA GLN A 262 10.25 3.77 -4.18
C GLN A 262 11.75 3.89 -3.90
N ALA A 263 12.42 4.84 -4.53
CA ALA A 263 13.85 5.10 -4.28
C ALA A 263 14.11 5.44 -2.80
N LEU A 264 13.28 6.26 -2.16
CA LEU A 264 13.42 6.64 -0.75
C LEU A 264 13.26 5.44 0.19
N PHE A 265 12.20 4.64 0.03
CA PHE A 265 11.98 3.46 0.87
C PHE A 265 13.06 2.39 0.69
N ILE A 266 13.50 2.14 -0.55
CA ILE A 266 14.58 1.18 -0.80
C ILE A 266 15.93 1.73 -0.33
N SER A 267 16.16 3.03 -0.43
CA SER A 267 17.36 3.69 0.09
C SER A 267 17.43 3.72 1.62
N HIS A 268 16.27 3.65 2.28
CA HIS A 268 16.16 3.45 3.72
C HIS A 268 16.51 2.02 4.08
N LEU A 269 15.96 1.02 3.36
CA LEU A 269 16.22 -0.40 3.61
C LEU A 269 17.64 -0.85 3.24
N LEU A 270 18.10 -0.50 2.04
CA LEU A 270 19.33 -0.93 1.40
C LEU A 270 20.15 0.30 0.95
N PRO A 271 20.79 1.03 1.88
CA PRO A 271 21.45 2.30 1.59
C PRO A 271 22.55 2.19 0.53
N LYS A 272 23.19 1.02 0.38
CA LYS A 272 24.22 0.77 -0.65
C LYS A 272 23.66 0.79 -2.08
N THR A 273 22.36 0.56 -2.26
CA THR A 273 21.71 0.55 -3.58
C THR A 273 21.20 1.92 -4.02
N ARG A 274 21.35 2.96 -3.18
CA ARG A 274 20.93 4.35 -3.46
C ARG A 274 21.26 4.83 -4.88
N PRO A 275 22.51 4.71 -5.38
CA PRO A 275 22.85 5.23 -6.71
C PRO A 275 22.01 4.61 -7.82
N ILE A 276 21.67 3.32 -7.71
CA ILE A 276 20.89 2.58 -8.72
C ILE A 276 19.45 3.12 -8.79
N TRP A 277 18.82 3.31 -7.63
CA TRP A 277 17.43 3.76 -7.58
C TRP A 277 17.26 5.23 -7.98
N PHE A 278 18.22 6.08 -7.62
CA PHE A 278 18.22 7.46 -8.10
C PHE A 278 18.62 7.57 -9.58
N ALA A 279 19.46 6.68 -10.09
CA ALA A 279 19.69 6.58 -11.54
C ALA A 279 18.39 6.21 -12.28
N TYR A 280 17.56 5.31 -11.74
CA TYR A 280 16.24 5.03 -12.30
C TYR A 280 15.31 6.24 -12.26
N VAL A 281 15.30 7.03 -11.17
CA VAL A 281 14.53 8.29 -11.11
C VAL A 281 14.92 9.24 -12.24
N LEU A 282 16.22 9.45 -12.45
CA LEU A 282 16.70 10.30 -13.55
C LEU A 282 16.36 9.71 -14.92
N TRP A 283 16.41 8.39 -15.06
CA TRP A 283 16.08 7.70 -16.31
C TRP A 283 14.60 7.85 -16.68
N ILE A 284 13.68 7.65 -15.73
CA ILE A 284 12.25 7.85 -15.98
C ILE A 284 11.91 9.34 -16.20
N TRP A 285 12.58 10.26 -15.50
CA TRP A 285 12.39 11.70 -15.74
C TRP A 285 12.76 12.09 -17.17
N TRP A 286 13.93 11.66 -17.63
CA TRP A 286 14.33 11.83 -19.02
C TRP A 286 13.31 11.20 -19.97
N ALA A 287 12.85 9.97 -19.69
CA ALA A 287 11.88 9.29 -20.54
C ALA A 287 10.53 10.02 -20.62
N CYS A 288 10.01 10.56 -19.51
CA CYS A 288 8.76 11.30 -19.49
C CYS A 288 8.83 12.58 -20.36
N MET A 289 9.95 13.30 -20.33
CA MET A 289 10.20 14.46 -21.18
C MET A 289 10.40 14.07 -22.65
N TYR A 290 11.23 13.06 -22.91
CA TYR A 290 11.51 12.56 -24.26
C TYR A 290 10.26 12.03 -24.97
N LEU A 291 9.36 11.40 -24.23
CA LEU A 291 8.07 10.91 -24.72
C LEU A 291 6.97 11.98 -24.69
N THR A 292 7.30 13.23 -24.40
CA THR A 292 6.43 14.41 -24.41
C THR A 292 5.22 14.34 -23.46
N HIS A 293 5.33 13.59 -22.37
CA HIS A 293 4.25 13.44 -21.39
C HIS A 293 4.35 14.38 -20.19
N HIS A 294 5.54 14.91 -19.90
CA HIS A 294 5.78 15.73 -18.72
C HIS A 294 6.84 16.79 -18.96
N TYR A 295 6.67 17.93 -18.30
CA TYR A 295 7.68 18.98 -18.16
C TYR A 295 8.57 18.68 -16.94
N MET A 296 9.79 19.22 -16.89
CA MET A 296 10.67 19.04 -15.73
C MET A 296 10.05 19.55 -14.43
N VAL A 297 9.31 20.67 -14.49
CA VAL A 297 8.67 21.27 -13.31
C VAL A 297 7.64 20.35 -12.66
N ASP A 298 6.89 19.58 -13.46
CA ASP A 298 5.89 18.67 -12.92
C ASP A 298 6.51 17.37 -12.39
N LEU A 299 7.65 16.95 -12.94
CA LEU A 299 8.50 15.88 -12.39
C LEU A 299 9.03 16.28 -11.01
N VAL A 300 9.54 17.49 -10.86
CA VAL A 300 9.98 18.02 -9.55
C VAL A 300 8.80 18.10 -8.59
N GLY A 301 7.64 18.58 -9.04
CA GLY A 301 6.40 18.61 -8.25
C GLY A 301 6.01 17.23 -7.71
N GLY A 302 6.05 16.20 -8.55
CA GLY A 302 5.84 14.81 -8.13
C GLY A 302 6.84 14.32 -7.09
N GLY A 303 8.11 14.70 -7.25
CA GLY A 303 9.17 14.40 -6.28
C GLY A 303 8.96 15.05 -4.92
N ILE A 304 8.43 16.27 -4.88
CA ILE A 304 8.07 16.96 -3.63
C ILE A 304 6.97 16.19 -2.90
N TYR A 305 5.93 15.72 -3.62
CA TYR A 305 4.86 14.91 -3.03
C TYR A 305 5.42 13.61 -2.41
N ALA A 306 6.31 12.93 -3.12
CA ALA A 306 6.99 11.74 -2.62
C ALA A 306 7.83 12.01 -1.37
N PHE A 307 8.61 13.10 -1.37
CA PHE A 307 9.44 13.48 -0.24
C PHE A 307 8.61 13.83 1.00
N VAL A 308 7.57 14.66 0.85
CA VAL A 308 6.69 15.05 1.96
C VAL A 308 5.98 13.83 2.56
N THR A 309 5.44 12.94 1.73
CA THR A 309 4.77 11.72 2.22
C THR A 309 5.73 10.74 2.87
N PHE A 310 6.95 10.58 2.34
CA PHE A 310 8.00 9.81 3.00
C PHE A 310 8.39 10.41 4.36
N TRP A 311 8.55 11.73 4.43
CA TRP A 311 8.89 12.45 5.66
C TRP A 311 7.81 12.28 6.75
N ILE A 312 6.53 12.41 6.39
CA ILE A 312 5.42 12.13 7.32
C ILE A 312 5.45 10.67 7.79
N SER A 313 5.79 9.75 6.89
CA SER A 313 5.87 8.31 7.17
C SER A 313 7.04 7.94 8.07
N TRP A 314 8.04 8.82 8.23
CA TRP A 314 9.29 8.54 8.95
C TRP A 314 9.05 8.10 10.40
N ASN A 315 8.08 8.73 11.07
CA ASN A 315 7.71 8.40 12.45
C ASN A 315 7.11 7.00 12.63
N TYR A 316 6.69 6.36 11.54
CA TYR A 316 6.08 5.04 11.53
C TYR A 316 7.02 3.96 10.98
N LEU A 317 8.21 4.33 10.49
CA LEU A 317 9.16 3.38 9.95
C LEU A 317 9.71 2.47 11.06
N PRO A 318 9.67 1.14 10.88
CA PRO A 318 10.31 0.22 11.82
C PRO A 318 11.82 0.40 11.82
N LYS A 319 12.47 0.06 12.94
CA LYS A 319 13.93 0.07 13.04
C LYS A 319 14.52 -0.98 12.09
N ILE A 320 15.52 -0.57 11.32
CA ILE A 320 16.29 -1.45 10.45
C ILE A 320 17.51 -1.95 11.20
N ASN A 321 17.75 -3.26 11.17
CA ASN A 321 19.01 -3.87 11.55
C ASN A 321 19.70 -4.40 10.30
N HIS A 322 20.87 -3.84 9.96
CA HIS A 322 21.62 -4.23 8.77
C HIS A 322 22.31 -5.60 8.88
N GLU A 323 22.29 -6.22 10.06
CA GLU A 323 22.73 -7.61 10.27
C GLU A 323 21.67 -8.62 9.81
N ASN A 324 20.40 -8.20 9.73
CA ASN A 324 19.32 -9.05 9.26
C ASN A 324 19.29 -9.07 7.73
N TYR A 325 19.40 -10.26 7.13
CA TYR A 325 19.38 -10.45 5.69
C TYR A 325 17.97 -10.50 5.12
N ASN A 326 17.02 -11.06 5.87
CA ASN A 326 15.65 -11.22 5.44
C ASN A 326 14.66 -11.05 6.60
N ARG A 327 13.37 -11.05 6.27
CA ARG A 327 12.27 -10.88 7.23
C ARG A 327 12.30 -11.85 8.41
N TRP A 328 12.69 -13.10 8.20
CA TRP A 328 12.70 -14.11 9.26
C TRP A 328 13.75 -13.79 10.31
N ASP A 329 14.89 -13.22 9.92
CA ASP A 329 15.92 -12.78 10.85
C ASP A 329 15.39 -11.70 11.79
N TYR A 330 14.57 -10.77 11.27
CA TYR A 330 13.87 -9.79 12.11
C TYR A 330 12.90 -10.43 13.11
N ILE A 331 12.12 -11.41 12.66
CA ILE A 331 11.12 -12.08 13.51
C ILE A 331 11.81 -12.91 14.61
N ILE A 332 12.86 -13.65 14.25
CA ILE A 332 13.61 -14.48 15.20
C ILE A 332 14.29 -13.58 16.23
N ASN A 333 14.98 -12.52 15.80
CA ASN A 333 15.69 -11.62 16.70
C ASN A 333 14.77 -10.81 17.62
N ASP A 334 13.55 -10.50 17.18
CA ASP A 334 12.54 -9.89 18.06
C ASP A 334 12.00 -10.89 19.09
N ASN A 335 11.78 -12.15 18.69
CA ASN A 335 11.32 -13.20 19.60
C ASN A 335 12.38 -13.53 20.66
N THR A 336 13.65 -13.69 20.28
CA THR A 336 14.74 -13.98 21.23
C THR A 336 14.90 -12.85 22.24
N LYS A 337 14.86 -11.58 21.81
CA LYS A 337 14.88 -10.43 22.74
C LYS A 337 13.70 -10.41 23.69
N ASN A 338 12.50 -10.78 23.23
CA ASN A 338 11.33 -10.85 24.10
C ASN A 338 11.46 -11.99 25.13
N GLU A 339 12.00 -13.14 24.74
CA GLU A 339 12.30 -14.25 25.64
C GLU A 339 13.35 -13.84 26.68
N GLU A 340 14.48 -13.27 26.28
CA GLU A 340 15.53 -12.78 27.20
C GLU A 340 15.00 -11.73 28.18
N ASN A 341 14.21 -10.76 27.72
CA ASN A 341 13.60 -9.76 28.58
C ASN A 341 12.61 -10.36 29.58
N SER A 342 11.84 -11.37 29.16
CA SER A 342 10.91 -12.07 30.06
C SER A 342 11.67 -12.87 31.14
N ILE A 343 12.76 -13.54 30.78
CA ILE A 343 13.66 -14.24 31.71
C ILE A 343 14.33 -13.26 32.68
N MET A 344 14.81 -12.10 32.21
CA MET A 344 15.37 -11.07 33.08
C MET A 344 14.33 -10.50 34.05
N MET A 345 13.09 -10.27 33.60
CA MET A 345 12.02 -9.79 34.48
C MET A 345 11.63 -10.82 35.54
N THR A 346 11.55 -12.11 35.19
CA THR A 346 11.27 -13.17 36.16
C THR A 346 12.41 -13.35 37.15
N SER A 347 13.67 -13.31 36.68
CA SER A 347 14.86 -13.35 37.55
C SER A 347 14.91 -12.17 38.53
N ARG A 348 14.60 -10.95 38.06
CA ARG A 348 14.55 -9.74 38.91
C ARG A 348 13.41 -9.77 39.92
N LYS A 349 12.26 -10.34 39.57
CA LYS A 349 11.15 -10.59 40.51
C LYS A 349 11.54 -11.63 41.55
N SER A 350 12.23 -12.71 41.16
CA SER A 350 12.76 -13.71 42.11
C SER A 350 13.75 -13.07 43.08
N SER A 351 14.72 -12.29 42.58
CA SER A 351 15.70 -11.63 43.46
C SER A 351 15.08 -10.58 44.37
N MET A 352 14.01 -9.88 43.95
CA MET A 352 13.29 -8.95 44.82
C MET A 352 12.45 -9.69 45.87
N ASN A 353 11.86 -10.84 45.54
CA ASN A 353 11.15 -11.68 46.51
C ASN A 353 12.11 -12.32 47.53
N ASP A 354 13.33 -12.66 47.12
CA ASP A 354 14.37 -13.16 48.03
C ASP A 354 14.91 -12.06 48.96
N ILE A 355 14.84 -10.78 48.55
CA ILE A 355 15.18 -9.62 49.38
C ILE A 355 14.00 -9.21 50.29
N SER A 356 12.76 -9.43 49.88
CA SER A 356 11.57 -9.12 50.71
C SER A 356 11.20 -10.23 51.70
N ASN A 357 11.84 -11.40 51.64
CA ASN A 357 11.66 -12.48 52.61
C ASN A 357 12.52 -12.33 53.88
N SER A 358 13.06 -11.13 54.14
CA SER A 358 13.82 -10.84 55.37
C SER A 358 13.14 -9.90 56.35
N ASP A 359 11.86 -9.52 56.20
CA ASP A 359 11.05 -9.00 57.32
C ASP A 359 9.62 -8.60 56.86
N TYR A 360 8.62 -9.11 57.60
CA TYR A 360 7.17 -8.80 57.65
C TYR A 360 6.22 -9.25 56.52
N ASP A 361 5.20 -10.02 56.95
CA ASP A 361 3.94 -10.31 56.27
C ASP A 361 3.21 -9.03 55.83
N VAL A 362 3.05 -8.83 54.52
CA VAL A 362 2.05 -7.91 53.94
C VAL A 362 1.45 -8.56 52.70
N GLU A 363 0.14 -8.85 52.76
CA GLU A 363 -0.69 -9.19 51.60
C GLU A 363 -0.61 -8.09 50.54
N ILE A 364 -0.15 -8.43 49.33
CA ILE A 364 -0.23 -7.56 48.16
C ILE A 364 -0.95 -8.30 47.04
N GLU A 365 -2.13 -7.76 46.73
CA GLU A 365 -3.03 -8.10 45.64
C GLU A 365 -2.32 -7.90 44.28
N ILE A 366 -2.09 -8.99 43.53
CA ILE A 366 -1.50 -8.93 42.19
C ILE A 366 -2.63 -8.97 41.15
N ALA A 367 -2.83 -7.84 40.48
CA ALA A 367 -3.57 -7.76 39.23
C ALA A 367 -2.96 -8.70 38.18
N SER A 368 -3.66 -9.80 37.88
CA SER A 368 -3.31 -10.70 36.78
C SER A 368 -3.84 -10.12 35.47
N SER A 369 -2.92 -9.68 34.62
CA SER A 369 -3.23 -9.36 33.24
C SER A 369 -3.30 -10.65 32.42
N THR A 370 -4.52 -11.08 32.11
CA THR A 370 -4.94 -11.78 30.89
C THR A 370 -3.92 -12.74 30.26
N LEU A 371 -3.88 -13.97 30.76
CA LEU A 371 -3.71 -15.16 29.92
C LEU A 371 -5.13 -15.72 29.68
N CYS A 372 -5.46 -16.03 28.43
CA CYS A 372 -6.73 -16.65 28.08
C CYS A 372 -6.88 -17.99 28.82
N GLU A 373 -7.89 -18.08 29.70
CA GLU A 373 -8.31 -19.30 30.41
C GLU A 373 -8.82 -20.43 29.49
N GLU A 374 -8.82 -20.28 28.16
CA GLU A 374 -9.34 -21.31 27.23
C GLU A 374 -8.32 -22.41 26.88
N ASP A 375 -7.02 -22.26 27.19
CA ASP A 375 -5.98 -23.27 26.84
C ASP A 375 -5.59 -24.22 28.00
N LEU A 376 -6.03 -23.96 29.24
CA LEU A 376 -5.73 -24.81 30.42
C LEU A 376 -6.70 -25.99 30.58
N ASP A 377 -7.93 -25.88 30.07
CA ASP A 377 -8.96 -26.94 30.16
C ASP A 377 -8.73 -28.12 29.18
N LEU A 378 -7.92 -27.91 28.13
CA LEU A 378 -7.53 -28.95 27.18
C LEU A 378 -6.32 -29.79 27.65
N ILE A 379 -5.50 -29.25 28.57
CA ILE A 379 -4.36 -29.96 29.13
C ILE A 379 -4.79 -30.79 30.35
N ASN A 380 -5.66 -30.24 31.22
CA ASN A 380 -6.14 -30.95 32.41
C ASN A 380 -7.07 -32.14 32.11
N ASN A 381 -7.73 -32.17 30.95
CA ASN A 381 -8.61 -33.29 30.59
C ASN A 381 -7.88 -34.49 29.93
N LYS A 382 -6.58 -34.39 29.66
CA LYS A 382 -5.76 -35.51 29.15
C LYS A 382 -4.89 -36.18 30.21
N SER A 383 -4.69 -35.57 31.37
CA SER A 383 -3.82 -36.10 32.43
C SER A 383 -4.53 -36.94 33.49
N ASN A 384 -5.86 -37.08 33.43
CA ASN A 384 -6.65 -37.83 34.43
C ASN A 384 -7.15 -39.22 33.97
N SER A 385 -6.58 -39.81 32.91
CA SER A 385 -6.90 -41.18 32.51
C SER A 385 -5.69 -42.00 32.07
N SER A 386 -4.72 -42.16 32.95
CA SER A 386 -3.85 -43.34 32.96
C SER A 386 -3.22 -43.48 34.33
N SER A 387 -3.73 -44.44 35.08
CA SER A 387 -3.25 -44.91 36.37
C SER A 387 -1.74 -45.11 36.40
N ILE A 388 -1.11 -44.47 37.39
CA ILE A 388 0.21 -44.83 37.91
C ILE A 388 0.02 -46.14 38.67
N GLU A 389 0.42 -47.24 38.06
CA GLU A 389 0.89 -48.45 38.73
C GLU A 389 1.80 -49.17 37.75
N ASP A 390 2.88 -49.74 38.30
CA ASP A 390 3.86 -50.63 37.68
C ASP A 390 5.20 -50.06 37.15
N ILE A 391 6.23 -50.46 37.90
CA ILE A 391 7.60 -50.83 37.50
C ILE A 391 8.70 -49.79 37.78
N ILE A 392 9.12 -49.79 39.04
CA ILE A 392 10.52 -49.76 39.47
C ILE A 392 11.21 -51.01 38.88
N ILE A 393 12.43 -50.89 38.30
CA ILE A 393 13.63 -51.73 38.57
C ILE A 393 14.72 -51.58 37.48
N ILE A 394 15.86 -51.05 37.95
CA ILE A 394 17.28 -51.40 37.70
C ILE A 394 18.03 -50.91 36.44
N LYS A 395 19.01 -50.03 36.76
CA LYS A 395 20.37 -49.87 36.19
C LYS A 395 20.95 -51.09 35.45
N ASN A 396 21.41 -50.86 34.22
CA ASN A 396 22.84 -50.87 33.87
C ASN A 396 23.07 -50.18 32.53
#